data_AF-P81314-F1
#
_entry.id   AF-P81314-F1
#
_cell.length_a   1.000
_cell.length_b   1.000
_cell.length_c   1.000
_cell.angle_alpha   90.00
_cell.angle_beta   90.00
_cell.angle_gamma   90.00
#
_symmetry.space_group_name_H-M   'P 1'
#
loop_
_entity.id
_entity.type
_entity.pdbx_description
1 polymer ?
#
loop_
_entity_poly.entity_id
_entity_poly.type
_entity_poly.pdbx_seq_one_letter_code
_entity_poly.pdbx_strand_id
1 'polypeptide(L)'
;MMIDNISNFDKVRAVVVAILLYIFIILVVDGSISSLIGKYITYPSDEYHIIEFYDFIHIIGFLLSLSISTYFSSKDIIKDFAKFFTIFFGITFILGITLFLGLTFFENHIPSMRGYTTLMLFFFLLNLFKKLDKITN
;
A
#
# COMPACT_ATOMS: atom_id res chain seq x y z
N MET A 1 33.57 -6.65 20.00
CA MET A 1 33.22 -6.54 18.56
C MET A 1 31.97 -7.38 18.21
N MET A 2 30.94 -7.40 19.06
CA MET A 2 29.70 -8.20 18.84
C MET A 2 28.44 -7.32 18.74
N ILE A 3 28.55 -6.03 19.06
CA ILE A 3 27.42 -5.09 19.12
C ILE A 3 27.01 -4.62 17.71
N ASP A 4 27.96 -4.45 16.79
CA ASP A 4 27.64 -4.00 15.42
C ASP A 4 26.91 -5.07 14.59
N ASN A 5 27.14 -6.36 14.88
CA ASN A 5 26.50 -7.44 14.12
C ASN A 5 25.01 -7.62 14.46
N ILE A 6 24.57 -7.31 15.69
CA ILE A 6 23.15 -7.38 16.05
C ILE A 6 22.36 -6.30 15.29
N SER A 7 22.91 -5.08 15.20
CA SER A 7 22.29 -3.96 14.48
C SER A 7 22.06 -4.26 12.99
N ASN A 8 23.04 -4.87 12.32
CA ASN A 8 22.92 -5.16 10.89
C ASN A 8 22.01 -6.35 10.60
N PHE A 9 22.01 -7.37 11.46
CA PHE A 9 21.20 -8.56 11.27
C PHE A 9 19.69 -8.27 11.32
N ASP A 10 19.26 -7.39 12.22
CA ASP A 10 17.85 -6.98 12.34
C ASP A 10 17.38 -6.19 11.11
N LYS A 11 18.25 -5.36 10.52
CA LYS A 11 17.95 -4.60 9.29
C LYS A 11 17.78 -5.50 8.08
N VAL A 12 18.68 -6.48 7.90
CA VAL A 12 18.58 -7.44 6.79
C VAL A 12 17.29 -8.25 6.89
N ARG A 13 16.94 -8.73 8.09
CA ARG A 13 15.66 -9.42 8.33
C ARG A 13 14.46 -8.55 7.99
N ALA A 14 14.47 -7.28 8.38
CA ALA A 14 13.41 -6.34 8.05
C ALA A 14 13.22 -6.24 6.52
N VAL A 15 14.30 -6.02 5.78
CA VAL A 15 14.24 -5.90 4.32
C VAL A 15 13.70 -7.17 3.68
N VAL A 16 14.17 -8.35 4.11
CA VAL A 16 13.68 -9.64 3.60
C VAL A 16 12.18 -9.82 3.88
N VAL A 17 11.73 -9.52 5.09
CA VAL A 17 10.30 -9.61 5.45
C VAL A 17 9.45 -8.65 4.63
N ALA A 18 9.92 -7.42 4.39
CA ALA A 18 9.22 -6.44 3.57
C ALA A 18 9.06 -6.95 2.12
N ILE A 19 10.11 -7.52 1.54
CA ILE A 19 10.09 -8.06 0.17
C ILE A 19 9.14 -9.25 0.08
N LEU A 20 9.22 -10.20 1.02
CA LEU A 20 8.35 -11.39 1.01
C LEU A 20 6.87 -10.99 1.17
N LEU A 21 6.58 -10.06 2.07
CA LEU A 21 5.22 -9.57 2.29
C LEU A 21 4.70 -8.83 1.06
N TYR A 22 5.55 -8.03 0.42
CA TYR A 22 5.20 -7.33 -0.82
C TYR A 22 4.84 -8.33 -1.93
N ILE A 23 5.72 -9.30 -2.20
CA ILE A 23 5.48 -10.34 -3.21
C ILE A 23 4.18 -11.08 -2.91
N PHE A 24 3.95 -11.46 -1.64
CA PHE A 24 2.72 -12.12 -1.22
C PHE A 24 1.47 -11.28 -1.52
N ILE A 25 1.48 -9.99 -1.18
CA ILE A 25 0.37 -9.07 -1.46
C ILE A 25 0.08 -9.00 -2.96
N ILE A 26 1.12 -8.82 -3.79
CA ILE A 26 0.95 -8.71 -5.25
C ILE A 26 0.38 -10.00 -5.83
N LEU A 27 0.92 -11.16 -5.45
CA LEU A 27 0.43 -12.46 -5.94
C LEU A 27 -1.03 -12.70 -5.56
N VAL A 28 -1.42 -12.36 -4.33
CA VAL A 28 -2.81 -12.54 -3.87
C VAL A 28 -3.75 -11.62 -4.64
N VAL A 29 -3.39 -10.35 -4.83
CA VAL A 29 -4.24 -9.41 -5.56
C VAL A 29 -4.34 -9.80 -7.03
N ASP A 30 -3.21 -10.08 -7.69
CA ASP A 30 -3.22 -10.40 -9.12
C ASP A 30 -4.03 -11.67 -9.40
N GLY A 31 -3.82 -12.74 -8.62
CA GLY A 31 -4.60 -13.97 -8.76
C GLY A 31 -6.09 -13.79 -8.47
N SER A 32 -6.45 -12.93 -7.52
CA SER A 32 -7.86 -12.71 -7.15
C SER A 32 -8.58 -11.80 -8.13
N ILE A 33 -7.96 -10.67 -8.49
CA ILE A 33 -8.59 -9.62 -9.28
C ILE A 33 -8.69 -10.00 -10.75
N SER A 34 -7.63 -10.56 -11.34
CA SER A 34 -7.61 -10.93 -12.77
C SER A 34 -8.80 -11.82 -13.18
N SER A 35 -9.16 -12.78 -12.31
CA SER A 35 -10.29 -13.68 -12.51
C SER A 35 -11.67 -12.99 -12.45
N LEU A 36 -11.78 -11.88 -11.72
CA LEU A 36 -13.03 -11.16 -11.48
C LEU A 36 -13.31 -10.12 -12.55
N ILE A 37 -12.27 -9.43 -13.04
CA ILE A 37 -12.44 -8.21 -13.83
C ILE A 37 -12.46 -8.44 -15.35
N GLY A 38 -11.96 -9.58 -15.85
CA GLY A 38 -11.79 -9.80 -17.30
C GLY A 38 -13.07 -9.61 -18.12
N LYS A 39 -14.25 -9.88 -17.53
CA LYS A 39 -15.56 -9.69 -18.17
C LYS A 39 -16.07 -8.24 -18.20
N TYR A 40 -15.40 -7.32 -17.50
CA TYR A 40 -15.78 -5.91 -17.41
C TYR A 40 -14.95 -5.00 -18.32
N ILE A 41 -13.99 -5.55 -19.07
CA ILE A 41 -13.23 -4.82 -20.09
C ILE A 41 -14.17 -4.57 -21.27
N THR A 42 -14.71 -3.36 -21.34
CA THR A 42 -15.74 -3.00 -22.33
C THR A 42 -15.22 -1.95 -23.30
N TYR A 43 -14.38 -1.03 -22.82
CA TYR A 43 -13.80 0.06 -23.58
C TYR A 43 -12.27 -0.06 -23.69
N PRO A 44 -11.65 0.46 -24.77
CA PRO A 44 -10.19 0.47 -24.89
C PRO A 44 -9.49 1.19 -23.73
N SER A 45 -10.14 2.19 -23.11
CA SER A 45 -9.61 2.89 -21.93
C SER A 45 -9.55 2.01 -20.69
N ASP A 46 -10.34 0.94 -20.61
CA ASP A 46 -10.40 0.07 -19.44
C ASP A 46 -9.09 -0.66 -19.22
N GLU A 47 -8.40 -1.08 -20.29
CA GLU A 47 -7.07 -1.69 -20.19
C GLU A 47 -6.06 -0.75 -19.52
N TYR A 48 -6.13 0.54 -19.87
CA TYR A 48 -5.29 1.55 -19.25
C TYR A 48 -5.65 1.76 -17.77
N HIS A 49 -6.94 1.80 -17.43
CA HIS A 49 -7.38 1.91 -16.03
C HIS A 49 -7.02 0.67 -15.18
N ILE A 50 -6.97 -0.52 -15.79
CA ILE A 50 -6.46 -1.73 -15.14
C ILE A 50 -4.99 -1.53 -14.76
N ILE A 51 -4.16 -0.99 -15.67
CA ILE A 51 -2.75 -0.68 -15.37
C ILE A 51 -2.66 0.32 -14.21
N GLU A 52 -3.47 1.39 -14.22
CA GLU A 52 -3.50 2.36 -13.11
C GLU A 52 -3.86 1.70 -11.77
N PHE A 53 -4.79 0.74 -11.77
CA PHE A 53 -5.14 -0.02 -10.59
C PHE A 53 -3.96 -0.88 -10.11
N TYR A 54 -3.30 -1.60 -11.02
CA TYR A 54 -2.13 -2.39 -10.66
C TYR A 54 -1.00 -1.53 -10.13
N ASP A 55 -0.71 -0.38 -10.74
CA ASP A 55 0.30 0.57 -10.25
C ASP A 55 -0.04 1.05 -8.83
N PHE A 56 -1.30 1.38 -8.58
CA PHE A 56 -1.79 1.73 -7.25
C PHE A 56 -1.54 0.60 -6.24
N ILE A 57 -1.88 -0.64 -6.59
CA ILE A 57 -1.67 -1.82 -5.73
C ILE A 57 -0.19 -2.04 -5.46
N HIS A 58 0.68 -1.89 -6.47
CA HIS A 58 2.13 -2.05 -6.32
C HIS A 58 2.70 -1.00 -5.36
N ILE A 59 2.35 0.27 -5.54
CA ILE A 59 2.84 1.36 -4.70
C ILE A 59 2.34 1.21 -3.26
N ILE A 60 1.03 1.05 -3.06
CA ILE A 60 0.47 0.93 -1.70
C ILE A 60 0.90 -0.38 -1.04
N GLY A 61 0.94 -1.49 -1.78
CA GLY A 61 1.41 -2.79 -1.28
C GLY A 61 2.87 -2.75 -0.84
N PHE A 62 3.73 -2.04 -1.59
CA PHE A 62 5.12 -1.81 -1.22
C PHE A 62 5.22 -0.96 0.06
N LEU A 63 4.53 0.19 0.11
CA LEU A 63 4.55 1.09 1.26
C LEU A 63 4.00 0.43 2.52
N LEU A 64 2.93 -0.36 2.39
CA LEU A 64 2.36 -1.15 3.47
C LEU A 64 3.36 -2.19 3.98
N SER A 65 3.97 -2.95 3.07
CA SER A 65 4.97 -3.97 3.43
C SER A 65 6.19 -3.39 4.13
N LEU A 66 6.70 -2.26 3.62
CA LEU A 66 7.79 -1.52 4.23
C LEU A 66 7.41 -1.01 5.63
N SER A 67 6.19 -0.49 5.79
CA SER A 67 5.69 0.03 7.06
C SER A 67 5.56 -1.07 8.11
N ILE A 68 5.00 -2.23 7.73
CA ILE A 68 4.84 -3.39 8.61
C ILE A 68 6.21 -3.89 9.05
N SER A 69 7.13 -4.07 8.10
CA SER A 69 8.49 -4.50 8.40
C SER A 69 9.20 -3.52 9.35
N THR A 70 9.13 -2.22 9.04
CA THR A 70 9.73 -1.17 9.88
C THR A 70 9.12 -1.19 11.28
N TYR A 71 7.82 -1.41 11.42
CA TYR A 71 7.14 -1.47 12.72
C TYR A 71 7.66 -2.60 13.62
N PHE A 72 7.99 -3.77 13.05
CA PHE A 72 8.54 -4.88 13.81
C PHE A 72 10.04 -4.73 14.14
N SER A 73 10.80 -4.03 13.31
CA SER A 73 12.26 -3.92 13.45
C SER A 73 12.74 -2.62 14.10
N SER A 74 11.87 -1.65 14.34
CA SER A 74 12.23 -0.35 14.92
C SER A 74 11.81 -0.18 16.38
N LYS A 75 12.34 0.86 17.02
CA LYS A 75 12.02 1.29 18.39
C LYS A 75 11.61 2.77 18.41
N ASP A 76 11.05 3.20 19.53
CA ASP A 76 10.77 4.60 19.85
C ASP A 76 9.96 5.32 18.75
N ILE A 77 10.36 6.54 18.41
CA ILE A 77 9.67 7.42 17.46
C ILE A 77 9.49 6.76 16.08
N ILE A 78 10.48 6.00 15.60
CA ILE A 78 10.41 5.34 14.30
C ILE A 78 9.29 4.29 14.29
N LYS A 79 9.14 3.55 15.39
CA LYS A 79 8.07 2.55 15.54
C LYS A 79 6.69 3.19 15.53
N ASP A 80 6.54 4.34 16.17
CA ASP A 80 5.28 5.09 16.18
C ASP A 80 4.89 5.63 14.80
N PHE A 81 5.88 6.08 14.00
CA PHE A 81 5.65 6.44 12.60
C PHE A 81 5.29 5.23 11.75
N ALA A 82 6.02 4.13 11.90
CA ALA A 82 5.74 2.91 11.16
C ALA A 82 4.34 2.35 11.47
N LYS A 83 3.89 2.45 12.73
CA LYS A 83 2.52 2.12 13.13
C LYS A 83 1.49 3.00 12.43
N PHE A 84 1.72 4.32 12.42
CA PHE A 84 0.85 5.26 11.72
C PHE A 84 0.76 4.93 10.22
N PHE A 85 1.89 4.72 9.55
CA PHE A 85 1.94 4.37 8.13
C PHE A 85 1.29 3.03 7.84
N THR A 86 1.51 2.02 8.69
CA THR A 86 0.87 0.70 8.56
C THR A 86 -0.65 0.82 8.59
N ILE A 87 -1.20 1.56 9.55
CA ILE A 87 -2.65 1.77 9.66
C ILE A 87 -3.17 2.52 8.44
N PHE A 88 -2.51 3.62 8.06
CA PHE A 88 -2.93 4.45 6.95
C PHE A 88 -2.93 3.65 5.64
N PHE A 89 -1.79 3.09 5.24
CA PHE A 89 -1.68 2.31 4.01
C PHE A 89 -2.51 1.04 4.04
N GLY A 90 -2.72 0.42 5.21
CA GLY A 90 -3.62 -0.74 5.34
C GLY A 90 -5.06 -0.38 5.02
N ILE A 91 -5.56 0.74 5.56
CA ILE A 91 -6.91 1.24 5.25
C ILE A 91 -7.01 1.63 3.77
N THR A 92 -6.03 2.37 3.25
CA THR A 92 -5.94 2.75 1.84
C THR A 92 -6.02 1.56 0.91
N PHE A 93 -5.27 0.50 1.23
CA PHE A 93 -5.16 -0.69 0.41
C PHE A 93 -6.51 -1.40 0.31
N ILE A 94 -7.16 -1.63 1.45
CA ILE A 94 -8.48 -2.26 1.52
C ILE A 94 -9.51 -1.39 0.80
N LEU A 95 -9.60 -0.10 1.13
CA LEU A 95 -10.55 0.82 0.48
C LEU A 95 -10.32 0.92 -1.02
N GLY A 96 -9.06 0.94 -1.48
CA GLY A 96 -8.73 1.03 -2.90
C GLY A 96 -9.23 -0.18 -3.67
N ILE A 97 -9.02 -1.39 -3.15
CA ILE A 97 -9.55 -2.63 -3.73
C ILE A 97 -11.09 -2.63 -3.70
N THR A 98 -11.69 -2.32 -2.55
CA THR A 98 -13.15 -2.32 -2.39
C THR A 98 -13.83 -1.31 -3.32
N LEU A 99 -13.29 -0.09 -3.43
CA LEU A 99 -13.83 0.94 -4.31
C LEU A 99 -13.66 0.56 -5.78
N PHE A 100 -12.49 0.07 -6.18
CA PHE A 100 -12.24 -0.38 -7.54
C PHE A 100 -13.23 -1.47 -7.96
N LEU A 101 -13.36 -2.53 -7.16
CA LEU A 101 -14.29 -3.63 -7.43
C LEU A 101 -15.75 -3.16 -7.38
N GLY A 102 -16.12 -2.38 -6.37
CA GLY A 102 -17.48 -1.89 -6.19
C GLY A 102 -17.95 -1.03 -7.37
N LEU A 103 -17.12 -0.09 -7.81
CA LEU A 103 -17.39 0.73 -8.99
C LEU A 103 -17.37 -0.10 -10.27
N THR A 104 -16.42 -1.02 -10.43
CA THR A 104 -16.38 -1.92 -11.59
C THR A 104 -17.69 -2.72 -11.73
N PHE A 105 -18.19 -3.26 -10.63
CA PHE A 105 -19.43 -4.04 -10.65
C PHE A 105 -20.67 -3.18 -10.84
N PHE A 106 -20.66 -1.95 -10.35
CA PHE A 106 -21.79 -1.03 -10.46
C PHE A 106 -21.89 -0.39 -11.85
N GLU A 107 -20.78 0.11 -12.37
CA GLU A 107 -20.71 0.81 -13.66
C GLU A 107 -20.57 -0.16 -14.85
N ASN A 108 -20.27 -1.43 -14.57
CA ASN A 108 -20.01 -2.49 -15.56
C ASN A 108 -18.86 -2.20 -16.53
N HIS A 109 -17.92 -1.32 -16.14
CA HIS A 109 -16.65 -1.11 -16.83
C HIS A 109 -15.56 -0.78 -15.82
N ILE A 110 -14.30 -0.67 -16.25
CA ILE A 110 -13.19 -0.40 -15.33
C ILE A 110 -13.08 1.12 -15.03
N PRO A 111 -13.22 1.54 -13.77
CA PRO A 111 -13.11 2.94 -13.38
C PRO A 111 -11.65 3.40 -13.34
N SER A 112 -11.39 4.68 -13.62
CA SER A 112 -10.06 5.26 -13.39
C SER A 112 -9.77 5.40 -11.89
N MET A 113 -8.55 5.07 -11.49
CA MET A 113 -8.10 5.16 -10.10
C MET A 113 -7.51 6.54 -9.74
N ARG A 114 -7.31 7.44 -10.72
CA ARG A 114 -6.61 8.73 -10.51
C ARG A 114 -7.24 9.60 -9.44
N GLY A 115 -8.58 9.74 -9.47
CA GLY A 115 -9.31 10.56 -8.52
C GLY A 115 -9.13 10.04 -7.09
N TYR A 116 -9.25 8.72 -6.92
CA TYR A 116 -9.01 8.06 -5.65
C TYR A 116 -7.56 8.25 -5.19
N THR A 117 -6.57 7.93 -6.03
CA THR A 117 -5.14 8.05 -5.69
C THR A 117 -4.77 9.47 -5.27
N THR A 118 -5.28 10.50 -5.96
CA THR A 118 -5.03 11.91 -5.63
C THR A 118 -5.61 12.28 -4.27
N LEU A 119 -6.87 11.91 -4.01
CA LEU A 119 -7.53 12.17 -2.73
C LEU A 119 -6.80 11.45 -1.57
N MET A 120 -6.32 10.24 -1.85
CA MET A 120 -5.55 9.45 -0.92
C MET A 120 -4.21 10.12 -0.54
N LEU A 121 -3.47 10.62 -1.53
CA LEU A 121 -2.24 11.38 -1.30
C LEU A 121 -2.49 12.66 -0.51
N PHE A 122 -3.59 13.36 -0.79
CA PHE A 122 -3.98 14.54 -0.03
C PHE A 122 -4.20 14.21 1.45
N PHE A 123 -5.00 13.17 1.75
CA PHE A 123 -5.21 12.73 3.14
C PHE A 123 -3.94 12.20 3.81
N PHE A 124 -3.06 11.55 3.04
CA PHE A 124 -1.76 11.12 3.56
C PHE A 124 -0.92 12.29 4.03
N LEU A 125 -0.74 13.30 3.18
CA LEU A 125 0.04 14.49 3.48
C LEU A 125 -0.55 15.26 4.66
N LEU A 126 -1.87 15.44 4.70
CA LEU A 126 -2.55 16.10 5.82
C LEU A 126 -2.29 15.39 7.15
N ASN A 127 -2.41 14.06 7.17
CA ASN A 127 -2.16 13.27 8.38
C ASN A 127 -0.67 13.24 8.76
N LEU A 128 0.23 13.21 7.77
CA LEU A 128 1.67 13.28 7.98
C LEU A 128 2.07 14.61 8.62
N PHE A 129 1.60 15.74 8.08
CA PHE A 129 1.86 17.05 8.67
C PHE A 129 1.31 17.17 10.09
N LYS A 130 0.09 16.69 10.33
CA LYS A 130 -0.49 16.65 11.69
C LYS A 130 0.34 15.79 12.65
N LYS A 131 0.95 14.70 12.17
CA LYS A 131 1.81 13.83 12.99
C LYS A 131 3.16 14.50 13.28
N LEU A 132 3.75 15.17 12.29
CA LEU A 132 5.01 15.91 12.44
C LEU A 132 4.88 17.11 13.38
N ASP A 133 3.77 17.84 13.29
CA ASP A 133 3.48 18.98 14.16
C ASP A 133 3.43 18.56 15.64
N LYS A 134 2.79 17.42 15.95
CA LYS A 134 2.73 16.84 17.30
C LYS A 134 4.06 16.34 17.88
N ILE A 135 5.10 16.23 17.05
CA ILE A 135 6.44 15.82 17.50
C ILE A 135 7.32 17.05 17.67
N THR A 136 7.00 18.13 16.97
CA THR A 136 7.74 19.39 17.01
C THR A 136 7.30 20.25 18.20
N ASN A 137 6.04 20.12 18.63
CA ASN A 137 5.43 20.80 19.78
C ASN A 137 5.13 19.81 20.92
#